data_AF-A0A928F521-F1
#
_entry.id   AF-A0A928F521-F1
#
_cell.length_a   1.000
_cell.length_b   1.000
_cell.length_c   1.000
_cell.angle_alpha   90.00
_cell.angle_beta   90.00
_cell.angle_gamma   90.00
#
_symmetry.space_group_name_H-M   'P 1'
#
loop_
_entity.id
_entity.type
_entity.pdbx_description
1 polymer ?
#
loop_
_entity_poly.entity_id
_entity_poly.type
_entity_poly.pdbx_seq_one_letter_code
_entity_poly.pdbx_strand_id
1 'polypeptide(L)'
;MNNNMMQIQREAKYKSARTSLIIILAASVINIFSIAFADSYFLFSSYFTTLLAALGATLYVETGSMALFVVFALLALVSLVPYLLCFIFSKKHPGWMIAALVLFSLDTLLLLLDFVAALLIGDFGMIIDMAFHVYALVCLAIAVKHGMASRKTPQPENVPAAPLVATEGEAPAEGVGEEVAVSTRRIYLHRKNALTGFALQYNCYIDGVQIDVLKNGNTVGITTSSAAHEVGIMAPGGEIAVSIAIPADEADHHYSVRLKSGAFQAKLIVEEIPDPNAQ
;
A
#
# COMPACT_ATOMS: atom_id res chain seq x y z
N MET A 1 0.02 15.77 21.84
CA MET A 1 -0.42 15.14 20.58
C MET A 1 -1.89 14.76 20.72
N ASN A 2 -2.77 15.30 19.88
CA ASN A 2 -4.23 15.21 20.03
C ASN A 2 -4.75 13.76 19.87
N ASN A 3 -5.77 13.34 20.63
CA ASN A 3 -6.31 11.98 20.61
C ASN A 3 -6.79 11.54 19.21
N ASN A 4 -7.30 12.48 18.42
CA ASN A 4 -7.74 12.25 17.03
C ASN A 4 -6.58 11.86 16.10
N MET A 5 -5.41 12.51 16.24
CA MET A 5 -4.22 12.20 15.45
C MET A 5 -3.70 10.79 15.76
N MET A 6 -3.74 10.39 17.04
CA MET A 6 -3.35 9.04 17.45
C MET A 6 -4.27 7.94 16.90
N GLN A 7 -5.57 8.21 16.75
CA GLN A 7 -6.50 7.25 16.13
C GLN A 7 -6.24 7.08 14.63
N ILE A 8 -6.09 8.19 13.91
CA ILE A 8 -5.82 8.18 12.45
C ILE A 8 -4.54 7.38 12.15
N GLN A 9 -3.48 7.57 12.93
CA GLN A 9 -2.24 6.81 12.76
C GLN A 9 -2.41 5.31 13.04
N ARG A 10 -3.21 4.92 14.04
CA ARG A 10 -3.48 3.50 14.34
C ARG A 10 -4.28 2.84 13.23
N GLU A 11 -5.30 3.51 12.71
CA GLU A 11 -6.10 3.01 11.59
C GLU A 11 -5.29 2.87 10.30
N ALA A 12 -4.42 3.84 10.02
CA ALA A 12 -3.50 3.77 8.88
C ALA A 12 -2.54 2.57 9.00
N LYS A 13 -1.93 2.37 10.18
CA LYS A 13 -1.06 1.21 10.45
C LYS A 13 -1.82 -0.11 10.38
N TYR A 14 -3.05 -0.16 10.91
CA TYR A 14 -3.91 -1.34 10.81
C TYR A 14 -4.26 -1.68 9.36
N LYS A 15 -4.65 -0.69 8.56
CA LYS A 15 -5.01 -0.87 7.15
C LYS A 15 -3.81 -1.31 6.31
N SER A 16 -2.66 -0.67 6.51
CA SER A 16 -1.40 -1.05 5.86
C SER A 16 -1.01 -2.49 6.22
N ALA A 17 -1.01 -2.83 7.50
CA ALA A 17 -0.70 -4.18 7.96
C ALA A 17 -1.73 -5.23 7.50
N ARG A 18 -3.02 -4.92 7.46
CA ARG A 18 -4.06 -5.81 6.89
C ARG A 18 -3.86 -6.03 5.38
N THR A 19 -3.17 -5.12 4.70
CA THR A 19 -2.84 -5.28 3.28
C THR A 19 -1.79 -6.38 3.08
N SER A 20 -0.93 -6.66 4.05
CA SER A 20 0.02 -7.78 3.95
C SER A 20 -0.70 -9.11 3.78
N LEU A 21 -1.84 -9.31 4.48
CA LEU A 21 -2.64 -10.53 4.37
C LEU A 21 -3.19 -10.76 2.95
N ILE A 22 -3.67 -9.71 2.27
CA ILE A 22 -4.17 -9.87 0.90
C ILE A 22 -3.04 -10.06 -0.11
N ILE A 23 -1.86 -9.47 0.15
CA ILE A 23 -0.67 -9.69 -0.68
C ILE A 23 -0.24 -11.15 -0.60
N ILE A 24 -0.16 -11.72 0.61
CA ILE A 24 0.19 -13.13 0.82
C ILE A 24 -0.83 -14.03 0.12
N LEU A 25 -2.13 -13.76 0.27
CA LEU A 25 -3.19 -14.51 -0.41
C LEU A 25 -3.02 -14.47 -1.94
N ALA A 26 -2.83 -13.28 -2.52
CA ALA A 26 -2.67 -13.12 -3.96
C ALA A 26 -1.41 -13.84 -4.48
N ALA A 27 -0.29 -13.69 -3.77
CA ALA A 27 0.95 -14.36 -4.10
C ALA A 27 0.84 -15.89 -3.94
N SER A 28 0.04 -16.39 -3.00
CA SER A 28 -0.24 -17.82 -2.85
C SER A 28 -1.03 -18.38 -4.02
N VAL A 29 -2.07 -17.67 -4.47
CA VAL A 29 -2.81 -18.05 -5.68
C VAL A 29 -1.88 -18.11 -6.88
N ILE A 30 -1.08 -17.05 -7.11
CA ILE A 30 -0.10 -17.00 -8.19
C ILE A 30 0.87 -18.19 -8.09
N ASN A 31 1.37 -18.49 -6.89
CA ASN A 31 2.32 -19.58 -6.67
C ASN A 31 1.73 -20.95 -7.05
N ILE A 32 0.47 -21.22 -6.73
CA ILE A 32 -0.21 -22.46 -7.12
C ILE A 32 -0.20 -22.60 -8.66
N PHE A 33 -0.49 -21.52 -9.39
CA PHE A 33 -0.44 -21.52 -10.86
C PHE A 33 1.00 -21.62 -11.39
N SER A 34 1.97 -20.96 -10.76
CA SER A 34 3.38 -21.05 -11.15
C SER A 34 3.92 -22.47 -11.05
N ILE A 35 3.61 -23.18 -9.96
CA ILE A 35 3.99 -24.59 -9.78
C ILE A 35 3.27 -25.46 -10.82
N ALA A 36 1.98 -25.21 -11.04
CA ALA A 36 1.16 -26.00 -11.94
C ALA A 36 1.56 -25.89 -13.42
N PHE A 37 2.03 -24.72 -13.87
CA PHE A 37 2.15 -24.42 -15.30
C PHE A 37 3.52 -23.90 -15.73
N ALA A 38 4.37 -23.45 -14.81
CA ALA A 38 5.61 -22.74 -15.13
C ALA A 38 6.83 -23.30 -14.40
N ASP A 39 6.71 -24.45 -13.73
CA ASP A 39 7.77 -25.14 -12.98
C ASP A 39 8.63 -24.17 -12.14
N SER A 40 7.95 -23.21 -11.50
CA SER A 40 8.57 -22.12 -10.76
C SER A 40 7.77 -21.85 -9.51
N TYR A 41 8.46 -21.29 -8.50
CA TYR A 41 7.87 -21.00 -7.20
C TYR A 41 8.06 -19.53 -6.80
N PHE A 42 7.17 -19.05 -5.94
CA PHE A 42 7.13 -17.67 -5.45
C PHE A 42 7.28 -17.62 -3.93
N LEU A 43 8.27 -16.85 -3.47
CA LEU A 43 8.71 -16.77 -2.06
C LEU A 43 7.70 -16.13 -1.10
N PHE A 44 6.77 -15.32 -1.61
CA PHE A 44 5.79 -14.56 -0.80
C PHE A 44 4.43 -15.27 -0.66
N SER A 45 4.43 -16.58 -0.58
CA SER A 45 3.21 -17.41 -0.55
C SER A 45 3.03 -18.12 0.80
N SER A 46 1.84 -18.66 1.03
CA SER A 46 1.59 -19.58 2.15
C SER A 46 2.26 -20.91 1.89
N TYR A 47 3.07 -21.37 2.84
CA TYR A 47 3.83 -22.60 2.71
C TYR A 47 2.94 -23.82 2.52
N PHE A 48 1.83 -23.91 3.26
CA PHE A 48 0.89 -25.01 3.14
C PHE A 48 0.27 -25.10 1.74
N THR A 49 -0.02 -23.97 1.09
CA THR A 49 -0.50 -23.98 -0.30
C THR A 49 0.57 -24.44 -1.27
N THR A 50 1.81 -24.00 -1.06
CA THR A 50 2.99 -24.42 -1.83
C THR A 50 3.20 -25.92 -1.71
N LEU A 51 3.14 -26.46 -0.49
CA LEU A 51 3.29 -27.89 -0.21
C LEU A 51 2.23 -28.72 -0.92
N LEU A 52 0.95 -28.32 -0.84
CA LEU A 52 -0.14 -29.02 -1.52
C LEU A 52 0.01 -28.99 -3.05
N ALA A 53 0.33 -27.83 -3.62
CA ALA A 53 0.53 -27.68 -5.06
C ALA A 53 1.72 -28.51 -5.56
N ALA A 54 2.86 -28.46 -4.84
CA ALA A 54 4.05 -29.22 -5.17
C ALA A 54 3.80 -30.74 -5.06
N LEU A 55 3.10 -31.19 -4.02
CA LEU A 55 2.76 -32.60 -3.85
C LEU A 55 1.84 -33.10 -4.98
N GLY A 56 0.86 -32.29 -5.40
CA GLY A 56 0.03 -32.58 -6.57
C GLY A 56 0.84 -32.71 -7.86
N ALA A 57 1.80 -31.81 -8.09
CA ALA A 57 2.69 -31.84 -9.25
C ALA A 57 3.61 -33.08 -9.24
N THR A 58 4.22 -33.41 -8.09
CA THR A 58 5.07 -34.60 -7.93
C THR A 58 4.28 -35.89 -8.17
N LEU A 59 3.10 -36.03 -7.57
CA LEU A 59 2.26 -37.21 -7.78
C LEU A 59 1.80 -37.36 -9.24
N TYR A 60 1.57 -36.26 -9.94
CA TYR A 60 1.28 -36.30 -11.37
C TYR A 60 2.46 -36.86 -12.18
N VAL A 61 3.68 -36.42 -11.89
CA VAL A 61 4.89 -36.91 -12.55
C VAL A 61 5.10 -38.40 -12.26
N GLU A 62 4.89 -38.84 -11.03
CA GLU A 62 5.12 -40.24 -10.63
C GLU A 62 4.04 -41.20 -11.15
N THR A 63 2.78 -40.77 -11.17
CA THR A 63 1.64 -41.66 -11.45
C THR A 63 0.97 -41.42 -12.80
N GLY A 64 1.23 -40.28 -13.45
CA GLY A 64 0.49 -39.80 -14.62
C GLY A 64 -0.95 -39.35 -14.33
N SER A 65 -1.38 -39.34 -13.07
CA SER A 65 -2.78 -39.09 -12.70
C SER A 65 -3.11 -37.59 -12.66
N MET A 66 -3.72 -37.09 -13.74
CA MET A 66 -4.25 -35.72 -13.79
C MET A 66 -5.30 -35.45 -12.70
N ALA A 67 -6.03 -36.49 -12.26
CA ALA A 67 -7.00 -36.35 -11.19
C ALA A 67 -6.34 -35.96 -9.85
N LEU A 68 -5.20 -36.58 -9.51
CA LEU A 68 -4.47 -36.23 -8.29
C LEU A 68 -3.94 -34.80 -8.35
N PHE A 69 -3.36 -34.40 -9.49
CA PHE A 69 -2.93 -33.02 -9.74
C PHE A 69 -4.03 -32.01 -9.43
N VAL A 70 -5.21 -32.21 -10.04
CA VAL A 70 -6.36 -31.30 -9.88
C VAL A 70 -6.88 -31.29 -8.45
N VAL A 71 -6.97 -32.45 -7.79
CA VAL A 71 -7.43 -32.54 -6.40
C VAL A 71 -6.52 -31.72 -5.47
N PHE A 72 -5.19 -31.87 -5.60
CA PHE A 72 -4.25 -31.14 -4.76
C PHE A 72 -4.21 -29.64 -5.07
N ALA A 73 -4.31 -29.24 -6.34
CA ALA A 73 -4.45 -27.83 -6.71
C ALA A 73 -5.73 -27.20 -6.12
N LEU A 74 -6.86 -27.93 -6.14
CA LEU A 74 -8.11 -27.48 -5.52
C LEU A 74 -7.98 -27.39 -4.00
N LEU A 75 -7.33 -28.36 -3.34
CA LEU A 75 -7.07 -28.31 -1.90
C LEU A 75 -6.20 -27.10 -1.53
N ALA A 76 -5.19 -26.78 -2.33
CA ALA A 76 -4.36 -25.59 -2.15
C ALA A 76 -5.16 -24.29 -2.26
N LEU A 77 -6.11 -24.20 -3.22
CA LEU A 77 -7.00 -23.05 -3.33
C LEU A 77 -7.99 -22.96 -2.16
N VAL A 78 -8.59 -24.09 -1.76
CA VAL A 78 -9.57 -24.15 -0.67
C VAL A 78 -8.93 -23.77 0.68
N SER A 79 -7.67 -24.13 0.91
CA SER A 79 -6.97 -23.78 2.15
C SER A 79 -6.69 -22.28 2.31
N LEU A 80 -6.86 -21.47 1.25
CA LEU A 80 -6.82 -20.00 1.33
C LEU A 80 -8.13 -19.39 1.87
N VAL A 81 -9.24 -20.13 1.86
CA VAL A 81 -10.55 -19.63 2.29
C VAL A 81 -10.54 -19.10 3.74
N PRO A 82 -9.95 -19.79 4.74
CA PRO A 82 -9.86 -19.27 6.10
C PRO A 82 -9.14 -17.91 6.19
N TYR A 83 -8.05 -17.73 5.43
CA TYR A 83 -7.33 -16.46 5.37
C TYR A 83 -8.19 -15.35 4.73
N LEU A 84 -8.92 -15.70 3.66
CA LEU A 84 -9.85 -14.78 3.02
C LEU A 84 -10.99 -14.36 3.96
N LEU A 85 -11.54 -15.29 4.74
CA LEU A 85 -12.55 -14.98 5.75
C LEU A 85 -11.98 -14.06 6.84
N CYS A 86 -10.76 -14.34 7.32
CA CYS A 86 -10.08 -13.45 8.26
C CYS A 86 -9.88 -12.05 7.68
N PHE A 87 -9.52 -11.94 6.40
CA PHE A 87 -9.39 -10.66 5.72
C PHE A 87 -10.74 -9.92 5.60
N ILE A 88 -11.82 -10.60 5.21
CA ILE A 88 -13.14 -9.98 5.03
C ILE A 88 -13.68 -9.48 6.38
N PHE A 89 -13.69 -10.35 7.40
CA PHE A 89 -14.29 -10.02 8.70
C PHE A 89 -13.44 -9.08 9.56
N SER A 90 -12.13 -9.01 9.33
CA SER A 90 -11.25 -8.08 10.04
C SER A 90 -11.57 -6.60 9.80
N LYS A 91 -12.34 -6.24 8.76
CA LYS A 91 -12.82 -4.86 8.57
C LYS A 91 -13.66 -4.37 9.75
N LYS A 92 -14.56 -5.23 10.24
CA LYS A 92 -15.52 -4.89 11.30
C LYS A 92 -15.08 -5.38 12.67
N HIS A 93 -14.31 -6.48 12.69
CA HIS A 93 -13.94 -7.17 13.92
C HIS A 93 -12.43 -7.44 13.92
N PRO A 94 -11.61 -6.59 14.57
CA PRO A 94 -10.15 -6.74 14.55
C PRO A 94 -9.65 -8.05 15.18
N GLY A 95 -10.50 -8.74 15.97
CA GLY A 95 -10.20 -10.07 16.50
C GLY A 95 -9.92 -11.12 15.42
N TRP A 96 -10.44 -10.96 14.19
CA TRP A 96 -10.11 -11.86 13.08
C TRP A 96 -8.65 -11.76 12.63
N MET A 97 -7.94 -10.67 12.96
CA MET A 97 -6.49 -10.60 12.72
C MET A 97 -5.69 -11.45 13.70
N ILE A 98 -6.24 -11.76 14.87
CA ILE A 98 -5.65 -12.75 15.76
C ILE A 98 -5.76 -14.13 15.11
N ALA A 99 -6.93 -14.47 14.56
CA ALA A 99 -7.12 -15.73 13.84
C ALA A 99 -6.17 -15.87 12.64
N ALA A 100 -6.02 -14.82 11.82
CA ALA A 100 -5.05 -14.83 10.71
C ALA A 100 -3.60 -14.99 11.21
N LEU A 101 -3.23 -14.31 12.30
CA LEU A 101 -1.90 -14.44 12.89
C LEU A 101 -1.64 -15.87 13.36
N VAL A 102 -2.61 -16.51 14.01
CA VAL A 102 -2.50 -17.91 14.46
C VAL A 102 -2.38 -18.85 13.27
N LEU A 103 -3.24 -18.71 12.25
CA LEU A 103 -3.18 -19.53 11.03
C LEU A 103 -1.82 -19.41 10.35
N PHE A 104 -1.34 -18.18 10.16
CA PHE A 104 -0.05 -17.92 9.51
C PHE A 104 1.14 -18.38 10.38
N SER A 105 0.99 -18.39 11.71
CA SER A 105 2.00 -18.95 12.61
C SER A 105 2.08 -20.47 12.50
N LEU A 106 0.95 -21.16 12.34
CA LEU A 106 0.93 -22.60 12.07
C LEU A 106 1.57 -22.92 10.71
N ASP A 107 1.27 -22.11 9.69
CA ASP A 107 1.89 -22.20 8.36
C ASP A 107 3.42 -22.01 8.43
N THR A 108 3.87 -21.02 9.21
CA THR A 108 5.30 -20.78 9.45
C THR A 108 5.95 -21.91 10.23
N LEU A 109 5.22 -22.57 11.15
CA LEU A 109 5.74 -23.72 11.88
C LEU A 109 5.94 -24.92 10.96
N LEU A 110 5.04 -25.16 10.00
CA LEU A 110 5.23 -26.18 8.96
C LEU A 110 6.47 -25.88 8.12
N LEU A 111 6.64 -24.63 7.68
CA LEU A 111 7.85 -24.20 6.98
C LEU A 111 9.11 -24.42 7.83
N LEU A 112 9.05 -24.11 9.12
CA LEU A 112 10.18 -24.28 10.05
C LEU A 112 10.59 -25.75 10.18
N LEU A 113 9.62 -26.68 10.21
CA LEU A 113 9.92 -28.11 10.27
C LEU A 113 10.70 -28.57 9.03
N ASP A 114 10.25 -28.19 7.84
CA ASP A 114 10.96 -28.53 6.59
C ASP A 114 12.30 -27.80 6.47
N PHE A 115 12.37 -26.54 6.90
CA PHE A 115 13.62 -25.79 6.95
C PHE A 115 14.66 -26.46 7.87
N VAL A 116 14.26 -26.92 9.06
CA VAL A 116 15.16 -27.66 9.97
C VAL A 116 15.60 -28.98 9.34
N ALA A 117 14.70 -29.71 8.69
CA ALA A 117 15.06 -30.94 7.98
C ALA A 117 16.07 -30.68 6.84
N ALA A 118 15.86 -29.62 6.06
CA ALA A 118 16.77 -29.17 5.00
C ALA A 118 18.16 -28.79 5.56
N LEU A 119 18.21 -28.06 6.67
CA LEU A 119 19.47 -27.69 7.32
C LEU A 119 20.28 -28.91 7.78
N LEU A 120 19.62 -29.98 8.26
CA LEU A 120 20.31 -31.20 8.72
C LEU A 120 21.06 -31.92 7.58
N ILE A 121 20.59 -31.77 6.34
CA ILE A 121 21.24 -32.32 5.15
C ILE A 121 22.11 -31.28 4.40
N GLY A 122 22.29 -30.09 4.98
CA GLY A 122 23.13 -29.02 4.42
C GLY A 122 22.48 -28.20 3.31
N ASP A 123 21.15 -28.25 3.16
CA ASP A 123 20.41 -27.43 2.22
C ASP A 123 19.97 -26.10 2.88
N PHE A 124 20.28 -24.99 2.20
CA PHE A 124 20.02 -23.62 2.65
C PHE A 124 19.00 -22.89 1.76
N GLY A 125 18.36 -23.59 0.82
CA GLY A 125 17.46 -23.00 -0.17
C GLY A 125 16.28 -22.23 0.41
N MET A 126 15.81 -22.61 1.61
CA MET A 126 14.59 -22.04 2.22
C MET A 126 14.87 -20.87 3.19
N ILE A 127 16.11 -20.38 3.29
CA ILE A 127 16.45 -19.24 4.17
C ILE A 127 15.62 -18.01 3.80
N ILE A 128 15.45 -17.75 2.50
CA ILE A 128 14.72 -16.58 2.01
C ILE A 128 13.22 -16.72 2.29
N ASP A 129 12.63 -17.91 2.08
CA ASP A 129 11.25 -18.22 2.43
C ASP A 129 10.97 -17.97 3.92
N MET A 130 11.89 -18.42 4.79
CA MET A 130 11.82 -18.21 6.23
C MET A 130 11.85 -16.72 6.59
N ALA A 131 12.75 -15.95 5.98
CA ALA A 131 12.84 -14.50 6.22
C ALA A 131 11.54 -13.77 5.86
N PHE A 132 10.88 -14.15 4.75
CA PHE A 132 9.60 -13.56 4.37
C PHE A 132 8.44 -13.98 5.26
N HIS A 133 8.42 -15.21 5.76
CA HIS A 133 7.43 -15.65 6.75
C HIS A 133 7.57 -14.88 8.06
N VAL A 134 8.79 -14.70 8.56
CA VAL A 134 9.05 -13.86 9.75
C VAL A 134 8.59 -12.43 9.52
N TYR A 135 8.87 -11.84 8.36
CA TYR A 135 8.40 -10.50 8.00
C TYR A 135 6.87 -10.42 7.99
N ALA A 136 6.20 -11.38 7.36
CA ALA A 136 4.74 -11.45 7.32
C ALA A 136 4.10 -11.60 8.71
N LEU A 137 4.71 -12.41 9.60
CA LEU A 137 4.30 -12.53 11.00
C LEU A 137 4.39 -11.20 11.74
N VAL A 138 5.48 -10.44 11.54
CA VAL A 138 5.64 -9.11 12.14
C VAL A 138 4.55 -8.16 11.65
N CYS A 139 4.25 -8.15 10.35
CA CYS A 139 3.15 -7.34 9.81
C CYS A 139 1.80 -7.71 10.45
N LEU A 140 1.49 -9.00 10.56
CA LEU A 140 0.25 -9.47 11.18
C LEU A 140 0.18 -9.13 12.68
N ALA A 141 1.30 -9.23 13.41
CA ALA A 141 1.38 -8.84 14.81
C ALA A 141 1.13 -7.33 15.00
N ILE A 142 1.67 -6.49 14.09
CA ILE A 142 1.39 -5.05 14.04
C ILE A 142 -0.11 -4.81 13.78
N ALA A 143 -0.73 -5.54 12.85
CA ALA A 143 -2.16 -5.46 12.57
C ALA A 143 -2.99 -5.77 13.83
N VAL A 144 -2.66 -6.85 14.55
CA VAL A 144 -3.35 -7.22 15.80
C VAL A 144 -3.20 -6.11 16.85
N LYS A 145 -1.98 -5.64 17.09
CA LYS A 145 -1.69 -4.60 18.09
C LYS A 145 -2.52 -3.34 17.84
N HIS A 146 -2.50 -2.84 16.61
CA HIS A 146 -3.21 -1.61 16.27
C HIS A 146 -4.73 -1.82 16.21
N GLY A 147 -5.21 -2.94 15.65
CA GLY A 147 -6.65 -3.25 15.61
C GLY A 147 -7.28 -3.38 17.00
N MET A 148 -6.57 -4.00 17.94
CA MET A 148 -7.05 -4.13 19.33
C MET A 148 -7.01 -2.80 20.08
N ALA A 149 -6.00 -1.96 19.83
CA ALA A 149 -5.89 -0.63 20.44
C ALA A 149 -6.99 0.33 19.96
N SER A 150 -7.43 0.21 18.70
CA SER A 150 -8.56 0.99 18.16
C SER A 150 -9.88 0.62 18.82
N ARG A 151 -10.08 -0.64 19.24
CA ARG A 151 -11.32 -1.09 19.92
C ARG A 151 -11.46 -0.56 21.34
N LYS A 152 -10.35 -0.33 22.05
CA LYS A 152 -10.36 0.11 23.46
C LYS A 152 -10.68 1.61 23.62
N THR A 153 -10.77 2.36 22.53
CA THR A 153 -11.13 3.78 22.59
C THR A 153 -12.61 3.90 22.21
N PRO A 154 -13.48 4.44 23.09
CA PRO A 154 -14.87 4.71 22.72
C PRO A 154 -14.86 5.60 21.48
N GLN A 155 -15.58 5.20 20.42
CA GLN A 155 -15.83 6.12 19.32
C GLN A 155 -16.70 7.25 19.89
N PRO A 156 -16.35 8.54 19.68
CA PRO A 156 -17.32 9.59 19.89
C PRO A 156 -18.49 9.32 18.95
N GLU A 157 -19.64 9.06 19.57
CA GLU A 157 -20.95 8.96 18.96
C GLU A 157 -21.16 10.12 17.98
N ASN A 158 -21.79 9.80 16.85
CA ASN A 158 -22.23 10.73 15.80
C ASN A 158 -22.45 12.16 16.31
N VAL A 159 -21.59 13.10 15.90
CA VAL A 159 -21.96 14.51 15.91
C VAL A 159 -22.71 14.76 14.59
N PRO A 160 -24.03 15.07 14.63
CA PRO A 160 -24.77 15.41 13.43
C PRO A 160 -24.13 16.63 12.76
N ALA A 161 -24.02 16.59 11.43
CA ALA A 161 -23.62 17.74 10.63
C ALA A 161 -24.56 18.91 10.93
N ALA A 162 -24.04 19.99 11.51
CA ALA A 162 -24.77 21.24 11.66
C ALA A 162 -24.89 21.94 10.29
N PRO A 163 -26.01 22.60 9.98
CA PRO A 163 -26.32 23.05 8.63
C PRO A 163 -25.53 24.30 8.23
N LEU A 164 -25.05 24.32 6.99
CA LEU A 164 -24.59 25.53 6.30
C LEU A 164 -25.77 26.48 6.10
N VAL A 165 -25.73 27.67 6.72
CA VAL A 165 -26.62 28.79 6.38
C VAL A 165 -25.80 29.80 5.60
N ALA A 166 -26.27 30.10 4.39
CA ALA A 166 -25.79 31.15 3.52
C ALA A 166 -26.34 32.52 3.97
N THR A 167 -25.52 33.57 3.86
CA THR A 167 -26.01 34.95 3.77
C THR A 167 -25.09 35.74 2.83
N GLU A 168 -25.67 36.21 1.72
CA GLU A 168 -25.17 37.26 0.84
C GLU A 168 -25.35 38.66 1.46
N GLY A 169 -24.45 39.59 1.10
CA GLY A 169 -24.74 41.01 0.85
C GLY A 169 -24.72 41.98 2.03
N GLU A 170 -23.69 42.84 2.11
CA GLU A 170 -23.77 44.30 1.80
C GLU A 170 -22.50 45.01 2.35
N ALA A 171 -21.83 45.83 1.53
CA ALA A 171 -20.70 46.72 1.87
C ALA A 171 -21.23 48.12 2.30
N PRO A 172 -20.43 49.19 2.53
CA PRO A 172 -18.95 49.36 2.51
C PRO A 172 -18.37 50.24 3.66
N ALA A 173 -17.04 50.32 3.79
CA ALA A 173 -16.31 51.58 4.09
C ALA A 173 -14.79 51.39 3.96
N GLU A 174 -14.17 52.38 3.32
CA GLU A 174 -12.79 52.43 2.84
C GLU A 174 -11.73 52.51 3.95
N GLY A 175 -10.53 52.00 3.63
CA GLY A 175 -9.30 52.20 4.39
C GLY A 175 -8.10 51.72 3.58
N VAL A 176 -7.45 52.66 2.89
CA VAL A 176 -6.34 52.47 1.94
C VAL A 176 -5.07 51.92 2.62
N GLY A 177 -4.49 50.90 2.01
CA GLY A 177 -3.11 50.43 2.22
C GLY A 177 -2.64 49.64 1.01
N GLU A 178 -1.57 50.09 0.35
CA GLU A 178 -0.99 49.59 -0.90
C GLU A 178 -0.95 48.06 -1.04
N GLU A 179 -1.59 47.56 -2.10
CA GLU A 179 -1.52 46.16 -2.54
C GLU A 179 -0.38 46.03 -3.56
N VAL A 180 0.73 45.40 -3.17
CA VAL A 180 1.79 45.02 -4.10
C VAL A 180 1.23 43.87 -4.95
N ALA A 181 0.97 44.13 -6.22
CA ALA A 181 0.53 43.11 -7.18
C ALA A 181 1.60 42.02 -7.31
N VAL A 182 1.43 40.91 -6.58
CA VAL A 182 2.27 39.71 -6.71
C VAL A 182 1.70 38.91 -7.89
N SER A 183 2.46 38.78 -8.98
CA SER A 183 2.06 37.88 -10.07
C SER A 183 1.99 36.45 -9.54
N THR A 184 0.89 35.77 -9.85
CA THR A 184 0.61 34.39 -9.41
C THR A 184 0.54 33.45 -10.62
N ARG A 185 1.06 32.23 -10.47
CA ARG A 185 1.08 31.16 -11.49
C ARG A 185 0.46 29.86 -10.95
N ARG A 186 0.15 28.92 -11.83
CA ARG A 186 -0.30 27.57 -11.45
C ARG A 186 0.71 26.48 -11.80
N ILE A 187 0.94 25.59 -10.83
CA ILE A 187 1.75 24.38 -11.01
C ILE A 187 0.82 23.18 -10.97
N TYR A 188 0.86 22.35 -12.01
CA TYR A 188 0.05 21.13 -12.10
C TYR A 188 0.92 19.89 -11.91
N LEU A 189 0.59 19.09 -10.90
CA LEU A 189 1.20 17.79 -10.64
C LEU A 189 0.24 16.69 -11.09
N HIS A 190 0.62 15.95 -12.13
CA HIS A 190 -0.16 14.84 -12.67
C HIS A 190 0.47 13.50 -12.31
N ARG A 191 -0.32 12.57 -11.76
CA ARG A 191 0.13 11.19 -11.55
C ARG A 191 -0.47 10.24 -12.59
N LYS A 192 0.40 9.59 -13.37
CA LYS A 192 -0.03 8.52 -14.30
C LYS A 192 -0.56 7.29 -13.55
N ASN A 193 -1.58 6.66 -14.10
CA ASN A 193 -2.17 5.42 -13.60
C ASN A 193 -1.13 4.30 -13.54
N ALA A 194 -0.92 3.72 -12.36
CA ALA A 194 -0.10 2.52 -12.18
C ALA A 194 -0.97 1.26 -12.04
N LEU A 195 -0.52 0.14 -12.61
CA LEU A 195 -1.21 -1.16 -12.60
C LEU A 195 -1.13 -1.89 -11.23
N THR A 196 -0.33 -1.38 -10.28
CA THR A 196 -0.10 -2.02 -8.99
C THR A 196 -1.11 -1.59 -7.94
N GLY A 197 -1.77 -2.57 -7.30
CA GLY A 197 -2.82 -2.40 -6.29
C GLY A 197 -2.40 -1.76 -4.95
N PHE A 198 -1.30 -1.00 -4.92
CA PHE A 198 -0.94 -0.14 -3.82
C PHE A 198 -1.44 1.28 -4.09
N ALA A 199 -2.47 1.70 -3.35
CA ALA A 199 -2.87 3.10 -3.29
C ALA A 199 -1.85 3.92 -2.48
N LEU A 200 -0.61 4.01 -2.98
CA LEU A 200 0.40 4.95 -2.48
C LEU A 200 -0.10 6.36 -2.78
N GLN A 201 -0.42 7.13 -1.75
CA GLN A 201 -0.70 8.56 -1.88
C GLN A 201 0.60 9.32 -1.66
N TYR A 202 0.89 10.35 -2.46
CA TYR A 202 2.08 11.16 -2.25
C TYR A 202 1.71 12.48 -1.59
N ASN A 203 2.44 12.88 -0.56
CA ASN A 203 2.27 14.21 0.01
C ASN A 203 3.07 15.20 -0.84
N CYS A 204 2.42 16.26 -1.29
CA CYS A 204 3.03 17.34 -2.05
C CYS A 204 3.40 18.49 -1.11
N TYR A 205 4.60 19.02 -1.28
CA TYR A 205 5.14 20.14 -0.52
C TYR A 205 5.58 21.25 -1.46
N ILE A 206 5.37 22.49 -1.06
CA ILE A 206 6.05 23.68 -1.62
C ILE A 206 6.81 24.34 -0.49
N ASP A 207 8.11 24.58 -0.69
CA ASP A 207 8.99 25.24 0.28
C ASP A 207 8.91 24.60 1.68
N GLY A 208 8.77 23.28 1.73
CA GLY A 208 8.64 22.50 2.96
C GLY A 208 7.26 22.48 3.62
N VAL A 209 6.27 23.20 3.08
CA VAL A 209 4.88 23.20 3.58
C VAL A 209 4.04 22.21 2.79
N GLN A 210 3.36 21.30 3.49
CA GLN A 210 2.45 20.36 2.83
C GLN A 210 1.21 21.11 2.31
N ILE A 211 0.93 20.93 1.03
CA ILE A 211 -0.14 21.66 0.34
C ILE A 211 -1.27 20.75 -0.10
N ASP A 212 -0.99 19.52 -0.53
CA ASP A 212 -2.01 18.57 -0.98
C ASP A 212 -1.49 17.13 -1.01
N VAL A 213 -2.35 16.20 -1.44
CA VAL A 213 -2.10 14.76 -1.54
C VAL A 213 -2.41 14.26 -2.95
N LEU A 214 -1.38 13.82 -3.67
CA LEU A 214 -1.48 13.30 -5.02
C LEU A 214 -1.87 11.81 -5.04
N LYS A 215 -3.11 11.52 -5.45
CA LYS A 215 -3.69 10.17 -5.55
C LYS A 215 -3.48 9.56 -6.94
N ASN A 216 -3.68 8.26 -7.07
CA ASN A 216 -3.49 7.53 -8.34
C ASN A 216 -4.45 8.07 -9.41
N GLY A 217 -3.92 8.47 -10.56
CA GLY A 217 -4.72 9.02 -11.67
C GLY A 217 -5.24 10.44 -11.46
N ASN A 218 -4.82 11.14 -10.40
CA ASN A 218 -5.27 12.50 -10.13
C ASN A 218 -4.25 13.56 -10.59
N THR A 219 -4.78 14.76 -10.84
CA THR A 219 -4.02 15.99 -11.01
C THR A 219 -4.31 16.91 -9.84
N VAL A 220 -3.28 17.56 -9.32
CA VAL A 220 -3.39 18.63 -8.33
C VAL A 220 -2.85 19.91 -8.97
N GLY A 221 -3.65 20.98 -8.94
CA GLY A 221 -3.25 22.31 -9.40
C GLY A 221 -3.03 23.24 -8.21
N ILE A 222 -1.88 23.90 -8.16
CA ILE A 222 -1.47 24.73 -7.02
C ILE A 222 -1.21 26.14 -7.52
N THR A 223 -1.92 27.13 -6.98
CA THR A 223 -1.66 28.53 -7.25
C THR A 223 -0.60 29.04 -6.29
N THR A 224 0.52 29.56 -6.81
CA THR A 224 1.62 30.12 -6.02
C THR A 224 2.15 31.39 -6.67
N SER A 225 3.04 32.14 -6.02
CA SER A 225 3.66 33.30 -6.62
C SER A 225 4.60 32.91 -7.77
N SER A 226 4.89 33.86 -8.66
CA SER A 226 5.87 33.70 -9.75
C SER A 226 7.33 33.61 -9.26
N ALA A 227 7.56 33.50 -7.94
CA ALA A 227 8.89 33.33 -7.35
C ALA A 227 9.39 31.89 -7.49
N ALA A 228 10.70 31.68 -7.37
CA ALA A 228 11.27 30.33 -7.40
C ALA A 228 10.77 29.50 -6.20
N HIS A 229 10.35 28.26 -6.45
CA HIS A 229 9.80 27.36 -5.44
C HIS A 229 10.47 26.00 -5.49
N GLU A 230 10.59 25.36 -4.33
CA GLU A 230 11.01 23.96 -4.24
C GLU A 230 9.78 23.06 -4.04
N VAL A 231 9.49 22.22 -5.04
CA VAL A 231 8.39 21.25 -4.96
C VAL A 231 8.92 19.89 -4.52
N GLY A 232 8.50 19.46 -3.33
CA GLY A 232 8.83 18.17 -2.75
C GLY A 232 7.69 17.15 -2.89
N ILE A 233 8.05 15.90 -3.20
CA ILE A 233 7.11 14.78 -3.19
C ILE A 233 7.63 13.72 -2.22
N MET A 234 6.83 13.40 -1.20
CA MET A 234 7.21 12.45 -0.16
C MET A 234 6.39 11.16 -0.26
N ALA A 235 7.08 10.02 -0.13
CA ALA A 235 6.42 8.71 -0.07
C ALA A 235 5.80 8.46 1.33
N PRO A 236 4.80 7.56 1.45
CA PRO A 236 4.25 7.12 2.73
C PRO A 236 5.30 6.37 3.56
N GLY A 237 6.14 7.12 4.27
CA GLY A 237 7.32 6.62 4.95
C GLY A 237 8.22 7.73 5.52
N GLY A 238 8.05 8.98 5.05
CA GLY A 238 8.72 10.14 5.61
C GLY A 238 10.05 10.50 4.96
N GLU A 239 10.54 9.68 4.03
CA GLU A 239 11.71 10.03 3.21
C GLU A 239 11.28 10.91 2.02
N ILE A 240 11.99 12.03 1.83
CA ILE A 240 11.85 12.89 0.64
C ILE A 240 12.21 12.03 -0.57
N ALA A 241 11.24 11.76 -1.43
CA ALA A 241 11.46 10.86 -2.55
C ALA A 241 12.05 11.60 -3.76
N VAL A 242 11.63 12.85 -4.01
CA VAL A 242 12.19 13.77 -5.01
C VAL A 242 11.90 15.21 -4.59
N SER A 243 12.84 16.12 -4.85
CA SER A 243 12.63 17.56 -4.81
C SER A 243 13.05 18.21 -6.13
N ILE A 244 12.32 19.23 -6.57
CA ILE A 244 12.53 19.92 -7.85
C ILE A 244 12.52 21.42 -7.60
N ALA A 245 13.54 22.11 -8.11
CA ALA A 245 13.56 23.56 -8.16
C ALA A 245 12.79 24.05 -9.39
N ILE A 246 11.74 24.83 -9.15
CA ILE A 246 10.98 25.53 -10.20
C ILE A 246 11.53 26.95 -10.29
N PRO A 247 11.99 27.41 -11.48
CA PRO A 247 12.54 28.75 -11.64
C PRO A 247 11.47 29.83 -11.40
N ALA A 248 11.92 31.08 -11.23
CA ALA A 248 11.01 32.22 -11.14
C ALA A 248 10.56 32.61 -12.56
N ASP A 249 9.28 32.41 -12.86
CA ASP A 249 8.64 32.77 -14.12
C ASP A 249 7.13 32.96 -13.92
N GLU A 250 6.46 33.47 -14.95
CA GLU A 250 5.01 33.70 -14.96
C GLU A 250 4.25 32.60 -15.72
N ALA A 251 4.94 31.55 -16.16
CA ALA A 251 4.35 30.48 -16.95
C ALA A 251 3.72 29.41 -16.05
N ASP A 252 2.62 28.82 -16.52
CA ASP A 252 2.06 27.63 -15.88
C ASP A 252 2.93 26.41 -16.25
N HIS A 253 3.31 25.62 -15.25
CA HIS A 253 4.14 24.43 -15.44
C HIS A 253 3.39 23.15 -15.12
N HIS A 254 3.54 22.15 -15.98
CA HIS A 254 2.92 20.84 -15.83
C HIS A 254 3.99 19.78 -15.61
N TYR A 255 3.85 19.00 -14.54
CA TYR A 255 4.79 17.94 -14.20
C TYR A 255 4.09 16.59 -14.07
N SER A 256 4.66 15.56 -14.68
CA SER A 256 4.24 14.17 -14.53
C SER A 256 5.08 13.47 -13.48
N VAL A 257 4.43 12.95 -12.44
CA VAL A 257 5.03 12.18 -11.35
C VAL A 257 4.83 10.68 -11.60
N ARG A 258 5.93 9.92 -11.65
CA ARG A 258 5.93 8.46 -11.88
C ARG A 258 6.79 7.73 -10.83
N LEU A 259 6.35 6.53 -10.46
CA LEU A 259 7.17 5.60 -9.67
C LEU A 259 7.78 4.55 -10.61
N LYS A 260 9.10 4.49 -10.68
CA LYS A 260 9.83 3.41 -11.35
C LYS A 260 10.25 2.40 -10.28
N SER A 261 9.52 1.28 -10.18
CA SER A 261 9.91 0.16 -9.31
C SER A 261 10.82 -0.80 -10.08
N GLY A 262 12.09 -0.87 -9.66
CA GLY A 262 13.00 -1.97 -10.03
C GLY A 262 12.98 -3.07 -8.98
N ALA A 263 13.63 -4.20 -9.28
CA ALA A 263 13.69 -5.37 -8.40
C ALA A 263 14.25 -5.09 -6.99
N PHE A 264 15.00 -4.00 -6.81
CA PHE A 264 15.67 -3.67 -5.54
C PHE A 264 15.50 -2.21 -5.08
N GLN A 265 14.91 -1.32 -5.88
CA GLN A 265 14.66 0.09 -5.50
C GLN A 265 13.43 0.66 -6.21
N ALA A 266 12.64 1.46 -5.49
CA ALA A 266 11.57 2.26 -6.05
C ALA A 266 12.01 3.73 -6.10
N LYS A 267 12.13 4.29 -7.30
CA LYS A 267 12.54 5.69 -7.50
C LYS A 267 11.37 6.49 -8.06
N LEU A 268 11.06 7.62 -7.43
CA LEU A 268 10.14 8.60 -8.02
C LEU A 268 10.88 9.41 -9.09
N ILE A 269 10.20 9.66 -10.19
CA ILE A 269 10.68 10.43 -11.33
C ILE A 269 9.62 11.49 -11.61
N VAL A 270 10.07 12.73 -11.72
CA VAL A 270 9.21 13.85 -12.10
C VAL A 270 9.78 14.49 -13.35
N GLU A 271 8.92 14.64 -14.36
CA GLU A 271 9.30 15.18 -15.67
C GLU A 271 8.32 16.29 -16.03
N GLU A 272 8.82 17.39 -16.56
CA GLU A 272 7.99 18.43 -17.14
C GLU A 272 7.32 17.90 -18.41
N ILE A 273 6.03 18.21 -18.56
CA ILE A 273 5.22 17.82 -19.72
C ILE A 273 4.61 19.08 -20.36
N PRO A 274 4.36 19.06 -21.68
CA PRO A 274 3.62 20.15 -22.34
C PRO A 274 2.22 20.30 -21.73
N ASP A 275 1.66 21.51 -21.77
CA ASP A 275 0.28 21.76 -21.33
C ASP A 275 -0.68 20.81 -22.07
N PRO A 276 -1.43 19.95 -21.36
CA PRO A 276 -2.35 19.00 -21.96
C PRO A 276 -3.53 19.67 -22.70
N ASN A 277 -3.74 20.98 -22.55
CA ASN A 277 -4.76 21.76 -23.25
C ASN A 277 -4.22 22.61 -24.41
N ALA A 278 -2.91 22.54 -24.73
CA ALA A 278 -2.30 23.30 -25.81
C ALA A 278 -2.50 22.68 -27.21
N GLN A 279 -3.60 21.93 -27.42
CA GLN A 279 -4.00 21.34 -28.71
C GLN A 279 -5.46 21.67 -29.05
#